data_AF-A7NP85-F1
#
_entry.id   AF-A7NP85-F1
#
_cell.length_a   1.000
_cell.length_b   1.000
_cell.length_c   1.000
_cell.angle_alpha   90.00
_cell.angle_beta   90.00
_cell.angle_gamma   90.00
#
_symmetry.space_group_name_H-M   'P 1'
#
loop_
_entity.id
_entity.type
_entity.pdbx_description
1 polymer ?
#
loop_
_entity_poly.entity_id
_entity_poly.type
_entity_poly.pdbx_seq_one_letter_code
_entity_poly.pdbx_strand_id
1 'polypeptide(L)'
;MNDIRCPRPCPTVAAMRHDFHALRNHLAAGHRCVDAWLALAKLVTVPAHRLDCLARASALAPDDVELEIAYLEQRLNIDPGDAEAAGALRAARARRALIGHKPRLFKQMDASPTLGSILVQMGAITPQELEWLLEEQAAIRRRGEQMMFGDIAVARGKVTPETLARALMVQIQQRVENDGAPRALGEYLIANGLPPERLEQALTEQIYLRRIGRRETLGEILLRRRWVTRDQIERALAQQRQDALSLFR
;
A
#
# COMPACT_ATOMS: atom_id res chain seq x y z
N MET A 1 -19.68 36.25 -5.32
CA MET A 1 -18.61 36.08 -4.32
C MET A 1 -17.88 34.80 -4.67
N ASN A 2 -16.59 34.89 -5.03
CA ASN A 2 -15.81 33.71 -5.43
C ASN A 2 -15.44 32.92 -4.17
N ASP A 3 -16.05 31.75 -3.99
CA ASP A 3 -15.66 30.77 -2.96
C ASP A 3 -14.27 30.21 -3.30
N ILE A 4 -13.22 30.72 -2.66
CA ILE A 4 -11.86 30.22 -2.84
C ILE A 4 -11.62 29.07 -1.86
N ARG A 5 -11.55 27.84 -2.38
CA ARG A 5 -11.19 26.66 -1.59
C ARG A 5 -9.68 26.66 -1.36
N CYS A 6 -9.25 26.58 -0.09
CA CYS A 6 -7.84 26.52 0.24
C CYS A 6 -7.28 25.09 0.08
N PRO A 7 -5.99 24.94 -0.30
CA PRO A 7 -5.31 23.65 -0.22
C PRO A 7 -5.18 23.20 1.24
N ARG A 8 -5.06 21.89 1.45
CA ARG A 8 -4.86 21.28 2.77
C ARG A 8 -3.55 20.48 2.76
N PRO A 9 -2.54 20.84 3.57
CA PRO A 9 -2.53 21.92 4.55
C PRO A 9 -2.50 23.33 3.92
N CYS A 10 -3.16 24.31 4.55
CA CYS A 10 -3.20 25.69 4.09
C CYS A 10 -1.93 26.46 4.54
N PRO A 11 -1.09 26.93 3.60
CA PRO A 11 0.18 27.59 3.95
C PRO A 11 -0.03 28.91 4.70
N THR A 12 -1.10 29.65 4.35
CA THR A 12 -1.42 30.93 4.99
C THR A 12 -1.82 30.72 6.46
N VAL A 13 -2.63 29.70 6.73
CA VAL A 13 -3.04 29.35 8.11
C VAL A 13 -1.86 28.83 8.93
N ALA A 14 -0.92 28.09 8.33
CA ALA A 14 0.26 27.58 9.03
C ALA A 14 1.09 28.70 9.69
N ALA A 15 1.16 29.87 9.04
CA ALA A 15 1.85 31.06 9.53
C ALA A 15 1.07 31.83 10.61
N MET A 16 -0.27 31.84 10.54
CA MET A 16 -1.14 32.64 11.43
C MET A 16 -1.95 31.81 12.45
N ARG A 17 -1.58 30.53 12.68
CA ARG A 17 -2.39 29.57 13.45
C ARG A 17 -2.74 29.95 14.90
N HIS A 18 -2.05 30.93 15.47
CA HIS A 18 -2.31 31.43 16.84
C HIS A 18 -2.95 32.83 16.87
N ASP A 19 -3.18 33.44 15.71
CA ASP A 19 -3.75 34.78 15.61
C ASP A 19 -5.23 34.71 15.25
N PHE A 20 -6.08 34.94 16.26
CA PHE A 20 -7.53 34.92 16.11
C PHE A 20 -8.04 35.92 15.07
N HIS A 21 -7.50 37.14 15.05
CA HIS A 21 -7.98 38.18 14.14
C HIS A 21 -7.58 37.88 12.69
N ALA A 22 -6.36 37.41 12.47
CA ALA A 22 -5.89 37.02 11.15
C ALA A 22 -6.70 35.83 10.59
N LEU A 23 -6.98 34.81 11.41
CA LEU A 23 -7.81 33.67 11.02
C LEU A 23 -9.24 34.06 10.69
N ARG A 24 -9.84 34.94 11.51
CA ARG A 24 -11.20 35.46 11.26
C ARG A 24 -11.25 36.28 9.97
N ASN A 25 -10.26 37.13 9.71
CA ASN A 25 -10.19 37.94 8.50
C ASN A 25 -10.02 37.04 7.25
N HIS A 26 -9.23 35.98 7.35
CA HIS A 26 -9.08 34.99 6.28
C HIS A 26 -10.42 34.32 5.94
N LEU A 27 -11.22 33.92 6.94
CA LEU A 27 -12.55 33.36 6.70
C LEU A 27 -13.56 34.40 6.19
N ALA A 28 -13.51 35.63 6.71
CA ALA A 28 -14.37 36.74 6.29
C ALA A 28 -14.12 37.18 4.84
N ALA A 29 -12.92 36.96 4.31
CA ALA A 29 -12.59 37.18 2.90
C ALA A 29 -13.24 36.15 1.94
N GLY A 30 -14.02 35.19 2.46
CA GLY A 30 -14.72 34.18 1.66
C GLY A 30 -13.94 32.89 1.43
N HIS A 31 -12.83 32.69 2.14
CA HIS A 31 -12.04 31.46 2.02
C HIS A 31 -12.74 30.28 2.72
N ARG A 32 -13.00 29.21 1.96
CA ARG A 32 -13.52 27.95 2.50
C ARG A 32 -12.36 27.08 3.00
N CYS A 33 -11.82 27.44 4.17
CA CYS A 33 -10.60 26.86 4.72
C CYS A 33 -10.87 26.03 5.98
N VAL A 34 -10.66 24.71 5.90
CA VAL A 34 -10.81 23.77 7.04
C VAL A 34 -9.79 24.07 8.14
N ASP A 35 -8.53 24.28 7.78
CA ASP A 35 -7.45 24.50 8.74
C ASP A 35 -7.65 25.80 9.54
N ALA A 36 -8.27 26.83 8.93
CA ALA A 36 -8.59 28.07 9.62
C ALA A 36 -9.65 27.88 10.70
N TRP A 37 -10.71 27.12 10.41
CA TRP A 37 -11.74 26.76 11.39
C TRP A 37 -11.18 25.89 12.52
N LEU A 38 -10.29 24.94 12.20
CA LEU A 38 -9.59 24.12 13.19
C LEU A 38 -8.66 24.94 14.09
N ALA A 39 -7.93 25.90 13.53
CA ALA A 39 -7.10 26.81 14.31
C ALA A 39 -7.95 27.69 15.24
N LEU A 40 -9.08 28.24 14.75
CA LEU A 40 -10.01 28.99 15.58
C LEU A 40 -10.61 28.14 16.72
N ALA A 41 -11.00 26.89 16.44
CA ALA A 41 -11.55 25.99 17.46
C ALA A 41 -10.59 25.77 18.65
N LYS A 42 -9.27 25.82 18.41
CA LYS A 42 -8.24 25.73 19.45
C LYS A 42 -8.07 27.02 20.26
N LEU A 43 -8.32 28.17 19.65
CA LEU A 43 -8.18 29.49 20.28
C LEU A 43 -9.41 29.90 21.09
N VAL A 44 -10.59 29.41 20.71
CA VAL A 44 -11.83 29.72 21.39
C VAL A 44 -11.97 28.90 22.67
N THR A 45 -12.29 29.56 23.78
CA THR A 45 -12.43 28.94 25.11
C THR A 45 -13.84 28.46 25.41
N VAL A 46 -14.86 29.13 24.84
CA VAL A 46 -16.28 28.81 25.05
C VAL A 46 -16.65 27.51 24.32
N PRO A 47 -17.20 26.50 25.01
CA PRO A 47 -17.52 25.22 24.40
C PRO A 47 -18.48 25.31 23.19
N ALA A 48 -19.53 26.13 23.28
CA ALA A 48 -20.51 26.32 22.20
C ALA A 48 -19.87 26.89 20.93
N HIS A 49 -19.06 27.94 21.06
CA HIS A 49 -18.36 28.53 19.92
C HIS A 49 -17.32 27.57 19.32
N ARG A 50 -16.68 26.73 20.15
CA ARG A 50 -15.81 25.66 19.65
C ARG A 50 -16.60 24.63 18.84
N LEU A 51 -17.80 24.26 19.28
CA LEU A 51 -18.69 23.39 18.53
C LEU A 51 -19.04 24.00 17.16
N ASP A 52 -19.37 25.29 17.11
CA ASP A 52 -19.67 26.00 15.86
C ASP A 52 -18.49 25.98 14.87
N CYS A 53 -17.26 26.21 15.36
CA CYS A 53 -16.06 26.13 14.54
C CYS A 53 -15.86 24.71 13.98
N LEU A 54 -16.03 23.68 14.81
CA LEU A 54 -15.90 22.28 14.39
C LEU A 54 -17.00 21.86 13.40
N ALA A 55 -18.24 22.33 13.61
CA ALA A 55 -19.35 22.07 12.69
C ALA A 55 -19.07 22.63 11.29
N ARG A 56 -18.57 23.87 11.21
CA ARG A 56 -18.20 24.51 9.95
C ARG A 56 -17.02 23.82 9.27
N ALA A 57 -16.04 23.38 10.05
CA ALA A 57 -14.93 22.59 9.54
C ALA A 57 -15.40 21.24 8.96
N SER A 58 -16.24 20.51 9.70
CA SER A 58 -16.77 19.20 9.30
C SER A 58 -17.63 19.30 8.03
N ALA A 59 -18.41 20.38 7.88
CA ALA A 59 -19.19 20.62 6.66
C ALA A 59 -18.31 20.86 5.40
N LEU A 60 -17.07 21.34 5.58
CA LEU A 60 -16.11 21.53 4.48
C LEU A 60 -15.30 20.27 4.14
N ALA A 61 -15.25 19.29 5.06
CA ALA A 61 -14.54 18.02 4.92
C ALA A 61 -15.36 16.87 5.51
N PRO A 62 -16.46 16.45 4.83
CA PRO A 62 -17.37 15.43 5.36
C PRO A 62 -16.73 14.03 5.46
N ASP A 63 -15.69 13.76 4.67
CA ASP A 63 -14.98 12.47 4.68
C ASP A 63 -13.85 12.40 5.74
N ASP A 64 -13.62 13.48 6.48
CA ASP A 64 -12.58 13.54 7.51
C ASP A 64 -13.10 12.99 8.84
N VAL A 65 -12.83 11.70 9.09
CA VAL A 65 -13.29 10.98 10.27
C VAL A 65 -12.72 11.55 11.57
N GLU A 66 -11.50 12.09 11.58
CA GLU A 66 -10.94 12.71 12.80
C GLU A 66 -11.68 14.00 13.15
N LEU A 67 -12.08 14.76 12.14
CA LEU A 67 -12.85 15.99 12.31
C LEU A 67 -14.28 15.70 12.79
N GLU A 68 -14.90 14.66 12.24
CA GLU A 68 -16.21 14.17 12.68
C GLU A 68 -16.18 13.74 14.16
N ILE A 69 -15.15 13.00 14.57
CA ILE A 69 -14.97 12.57 15.96
C ILE A 69 -14.83 13.79 16.89
N ALA A 70 -13.98 14.76 16.54
CA ALA A 70 -13.77 15.96 17.35
C ALA A 70 -15.05 16.79 17.51
N TYR A 71 -15.85 16.92 16.44
CA TYR A 71 -17.15 17.59 16.48
C TYR A 71 -18.13 16.86 17.44
N LEU A 72 -18.25 15.54 17.31
CA LEU A 72 -19.17 14.74 18.13
C LEU A 72 -18.77 14.69 19.61
N GLU A 73 -17.46 14.63 19.91
CA GLU A 73 -16.95 14.74 21.28
C GLU A 73 -17.29 16.09 21.90
N GLN A 74 -17.13 17.18 21.14
CA GLN A 74 -17.49 18.51 21.61
C GLN A 74 -19.01 18.68 21.80
N ARG A 75 -19.84 18.04 20.97
CA ARG A 75 -21.30 18.02 21.11
C ARG A 75 -21.73 17.34 22.41
N LEU A 76 -21.13 16.18 22.73
CA LEU A 76 -21.39 15.45 23.97
C LEU A 76 -20.81 16.13 25.22
N ASN A 77 -19.78 16.96 25.07
CA ASN A 77 -19.26 17.78 26.17
C ASN A 77 -20.27 18.89 26.59
N ILE A 78 -21.07 19.38 25.65
CA ILE A 78 -22.13 20.37 25.92
C ILE A 78 -23.41 19.69 26.39
N ASP A 79 -23.81 18.62 25.71
CA ASP A 79 -24.98 17.81 26.06
C ASP A 79 -24.62 16.32 26.17
N PRO A 80 -24.28 15.84 27.38
CA PRO A 80 -23.96 14.43 27.61
C PRO A 80 -25.15 13.48 27.37
N GLY A 81 -26.39 14.00 27.33
CA GLY A 81 -27.61 13.22 27.14
C GLY A 81 -27.98 12.95 25.67
N ASP A 82 -27.22 13.52 24.72
CA ASP A 82 -27.50 13.39 23.30
C ASP A 82 -27.20 11.97 22.77
N ALA A 83 -28.25 11.13 22.76
CA ALA A 83 -28.18 9.74 22.32
C ALA A 83 -27.80 9.61 20.83
N GLU A 84 -28.18 10.59 20.01
CA GLU A 84 -27.85 10.64 18.59
C GLU A 84 -26.34 10.86 18.41
N ALA A 85 -25.79 11.89 19.06
CA ALA A 85 -24.36 12.19 19.04
C ALA A 85 -23.53 11.03 19.61
N ALA A 86 -24.00 10.37 20.67
CA ALA A 86 -23.35 9.20 21.24
C ALA A 86 -23.37 7.98 20.30
N GLY A 87 -24.46 7.77 19.57
CA GLY A 87 -24.54 6.76 18.50
C GLY A 87 -23.57 7.05 17.36
N ALA A 88 -23.61 8.28 16.84
CA ALA A 88 -22.73 8.73 15.77
C ALA A 88 -21.25 8.65 16.16
N LEU A 89 -20.89 9.04 17.39
CA LEU A 89 -19.50 8.97 17.86
C LEU A 89 -18.98 7.54 17.93
N ARG A 90 -19.82 6.59 18.37
CA ARG A 90 -19.48 5.16 18.35
C ARG A 90 -19.25 4.67 16.92
N ALA A 91 -20.11 5.05 15.98
CA ALA A 91 -19.97 4.70 14.57
C ALA A 91 -18.70 5.31 13.94
N ALA A 92 -18.42 6.59 14.20
CA ALA A 92 -17.24 7.29 13.71
C ALA A 92 -15.95 6.69 14.27
N ARG A 93 -15.91 6.37 15.58
CA ARG A 93 -14.79 5.66 16.20
C ARG A 93 -14.62 4.25 15.64
N ALA A 94 -15.71 3.54 15.34
CA ALA A 94 -15.64 2.25 14.66
C ALA A 94 -15.07 2.39 13.24
N ARG A 95 -15.50 3.39 12.45
CA ARG A 95 -14.91 3.70 11.14
C ARG A 95 -13.43 4.06 11.25
N ARG A 96 -13.03 4.90 12.22
CA ARG A 96 -11.61 5.19 12.50
C ARG A 96 -10.85 3.92 12.87
N ALA A 97 -11.45 3.07 13.71
CA ALA A 97 -10.86 1.79 14.07
C ALA A 97 -10.70 0.88 12.86
N LEU A 98 -11.60 0.91 11.87
CA LEU A 98 -11.47 0.18 10.59
C LEU A 98 -10.46 0.82 9.63
N ILE A 99 -10.29 2.14 9.66
CA ILE A 99 -9.24 2.85 8.89
C ILE A 99 -7.85 2.57 9.51
N GLY A 100 -7.76 2.50 10.85
CA GLY A 100 -6.55 2.16 11.59
C GLY A 100 -6.28 0.65 11.71
N HIS A 101 -7.31 -0.18 11.72
CA HIS A 101 -7.26 -1.62 11.57
C HIS A 101 -7.46 -1.95 10.10
N LYS A 102 -6.37 -1.93 9.33
CA LYS A 102 -6.26 -2.94 8.27
C LYS A 102 -6.52 -4.29 8.96
N PRO A 103 -7.62 -5.01 8.64
CA PRO A 103 -7.86 -6.32 9.22
C PRO A 103 -6.58 -7.15 9.11
N ARG A 104 -6.22 -7.94 10.13
CA ARG A 104 -4.98 -8.75 10.10
C ARG A 104 -4.87 -9.61 8.82
N LEU A 105 -6.01 -9.96 8.23
CA LEU A 105 -6.13 -10.59 6.91
C LEU A 105 -5.46 -9.79 5.77
N PHE A 106 -5.48 -8.46 5.80
CA PHE A 106 -4.77 -7.60 4.85
C PHE A 106 -3.30 -7.38 5.21
N LYS A 107 -2.94 -7.40 6.51
CA LYS A 107 -1.52 -7.31 6.91
C LYS A 107 -0.74 -8.58 6.57
N GLN A 108 -1.39 -9.74 6.56
CA GLN A 108 -0.82 -11.00 6.08
C GLN A 108 -0.71 -11.08 4.55
N MET A 109 -1.43 -10.26 3.79
CA MET A 109 -1.25 -10.18 2.33
C MET A 109 -0.12 -9.22 1.91
N ASP A 110 0.25 -8.26 2.77
CA ASP A 110 1.27 -7.22 2.50
C ASP A 110 2.61 -7.41 3.24
N ALA A 111 2.77 -8.41 4.11
CA ALA A 111 4.06 -8.66 4.79
C ALA A 111 5.13 -9.29 3.88
N SER A 112 4.73 -9.66 2.65
CA SER A 112 5.60 -9.97 1.51
C SER A 112 6.42 -8.77 1.02
N PRO A 113 7.70 -8.53 1.34
CA PRO A 113 8.39 -7.41 0.72
C PRO A 113 8.31 -7.56 -0.81
N THR A 114 8.02 -6.45 -1.48
CA THR A 114 7.89 -6.43 -2.93
C THR A 114 9.27 -6.67 -3.55
N LEU A 115 9.30 -7.22 -4.75
CA LEU A 115 10.55 -7.46 -5.46
C LEU A 115 11.38 -6.17 -5.59
N GLY A 116 10.72 -5.03 -5.84
CA GLY A 116 11.37 -3.71 -5.86
C GLY A 116 12.00 -3.34 -4.51
N SER A 117 11.29 -3.54 -3.39
CA SER A 117 11.85 -3.27 -2.06
C SER A 117 13.04 -4.17 -1.71
N ILE A 118 13.00 -5.45 -2.11
CA ILE A 118 14.10 -6.39 -1.90
C ILE A 118 15.34 -5.95 -2.69
N LEU A 119 15.17 -5.53 -3.95
CA LEU A 119 16.29 -5.04 -4.76
C LEU A 119 16.93 -3.78 -4.16
N VAL A 120 16.14 -2.88 -3.56
CA VAL A 120 16.68 -1.73 -2.82
C VAL A 120 17.41 -2.17 -1.56
N GLN A 121 16.84 -3.08 -0.77
CA GLN A 121 17.45 -3.62 0.46
C GLN A 121 18.77 -4.35 0.17
N MET A 122 18.86 -5.04 -0.95
CA MET A 122 20.09 -5.70 -1.42
C MET A 122 21.14 -4.71 -1.96
N GLY A 123 20.81 -3.42 -2.08
CA GLY A 123 21.66 -2.40 -2.70
C GLY A 123 21.83 -2.59 -4.21
N ALA A 124 20.97 -3.38 -4.85
CA ALA A 124 21.02 -3.65 -6.29
C ALA A 124 20.52 -2.47 -7.12
N ILE A 125 19.57 -1.69 -6.58
CA ILE A 125 19.06 -0.45 -7.16
C ILE A 125 18.86 0.58 -6.06
N THR A 126 18.87 1.86 -6.42
CA THR A 126 18.50 2.96 -5.51
C THR A 126 16.99 3.18 -5.45
N PRO A 127 16.46 3.87 -4.42
CA PRO A 127 15.04 4.25 -4.38
C PRO A 127 14.61 5.08 -5.59
N GLN A 128 15.48 5.96 -6.09
CA GLN A 128 15.21 6.76 -7.29
C GLN A 128 15.13 5.89 -8.55
N GLU A 129 15.99 4.89 -8.68
CA GLU A 129 15.93 3.93 -9.79
C GLU A 129 14.69 3.04 -9.73
N LEU A 130 14.25 2.66 -8.52
CA LEU A 130 13.00 1.95 -8.34
C LEU A 130 11.81 2.77 -8.84
N GLU A 131 11.72 4.04 -8.45
CA GLU A 131 10.66 4.95 -8.90
C GLU A 131 10.67 5.08 -10.43
N TRP A 132 11.83 5.33 -11.02
CA TRP A 132 11.99 5.41 -12.48
C TRP A 132 11.56 4.12 -13.21
N LEU A 133 11.92 2.94 -12.68
CA LEU A 133 11.52 1.65 -13.26
C LEU A 133 9.99 1.42 -13.18
N LEU A 134 9.34 1.90 -12.12
CA LEU A 134 7.89 1.82 -11.96
C LEU A 134 7.15 2.77 -12.91
N GLU A 135 7.67 3.99 -13.09
CA GLU A 135 7.14 4.94 -14.07
C GLU A 135 7.25 4.40 -15.51
N GLU A 136 8.40 3.81 -15.85
CA GLU A 136 8.59 3.16 -17.15
C GLU A 136 7.62 2.00 -17.35
N GLN A 137 7.41 1.14 -16.33
CA GLN A 137 6.42 0.07 -16.40
C GLN A 137 5.01 0.63 -16.64
N ALA A 138 4.65 1.72 -15.96
CA ALA A 138 3.36 2.37 -16.15
C ALA A 138 3.21 2.97 -17.55
N ALA A 139 4.28 3.53 -18.13
CA ALA A 139 4.30 4.02 -19.51
C ALA A 139 4.12 2.89 -20.52
N ILE A 140 4.82 1.75 -20.34
CA ILE A 140 4.67 0.54 -21.17
C ILE A 140 3.22 0.03 -21.12
N ARG A 141 2.62 -0.07 -19.92
CA ARG A 141 1.22 -0.49 -19.76
C ARG A 141 0.23 0.44 -20.46
N ARG A 142 0.47 1.75 -20.44
CA ARG A 142 -0.37 2.73 -21.16
C ARG A 142 -0.31 2.55 -22.68
N ARG A 143 0.76 1.98 -23.22
CA ARG A 143 0.90 1.60 -24.64
C ARG A 143 0.23 0.27 -24.99
N GLY A 144 -0.40 -0.40 -24.03
CA GLY A 144 -1.04 -1.70 -24.21
C GLY A 144 -0.10 -2.90 -24.13
N GLU A 145 1.18 -2.66 -23.86
CA GLU A 145 2.18 -3.70 -23.67
C GLU A 145 2.21 -4.16 -22.21
N GLN A 146 2.38 -5.47 -21.97
CA GLN A 146 2.61 -6.00 -20.63
C GLN A 146 4.06 -6.48 -20.50
N MET A 147 4.81 -5.81 -19.63
CA MET A 147 6.17 -6.21 -19.27
C MET A 147 6.32 -6.30 -17.76
N MET A 148 6.93 -7.40 -17.29
CA MET A 148 7.18 -7.61 -15.87
C MET A 148 8.26 -6.65 -15.38
N PHE A 149 8.13 -6.20 -14.12
CA PHE A 149 9.06 -5.24 -13.52
C PHE A 149 10.51 -5.76 -13.56
N GLY A 150 10.73 -7.02 -13.19
CA GLY A 150 12.06 -7.64 -13.24
C GLY A 150 12.65 -7.66 -14.65
N ASP A 151 11.83 -7.91 -15.68
CA ASP A 151 12.29 -7.92 -17.06
C ASP A 151 12.70 -6.50 -17.50
N ILE A 152 11.96 -5.47 -17.09
CA ILE A 152 12.32 -4.06 -17.36
C ILE A 152 13.65 -3.73 -16.68
N ALA A 153 13.82 -4.11 -15.42
CA ALA A 153 15.05 -3.84 -14.66
C ALA A 153 16.28 -4.48 -15.32
N VAL A 154 16.16 -5.72 -15.81
CA VAL A 154 17.24 -6.39 -16.56
C VAL A 154 17.44 -5.77 -17.93
N ALA A 155 16.38 -5.48 -18.68
CA ALA A 155 16.46 -4.88 -20.01
C ALA A 155 17.10 -3.48 -19.99
N ARG A 156 16.89 -2.72 -18.90
CA ARG A 156 17.50 -1.40 -18.69
C ARG A 156 18.88 -1.47 -18.01
N GLY A 157 19.43 -2.67 -17.81
CA GLY A 157 20.76 -2.86 -17.22
C GLY A 157 20.88 -2.42 -15.77
N LYS A 158 19.75 -2.22 -15.07
CA LYS A 158 19.73 -1.82 -13.65
C LYS A 158 20.03 -2.98 -12.72
N VAL A 159 19.70 -4.20 -13.14
CA VAL A 159 20.00 -5.42 -12.39
C VAL A 159 20.49 -6.51 -13.35
N THR A 160 21.33 -7.41 -12.88
CA THR A 160 21.73 -8.61 -13.62
C THR A 160 20.70 -9.73 -13.45
N PRO A 161 20.65 -10.72 -14.37
CA PRO A 161 19.82 -11.91 -14.20
C PRO A 161 20.06 -12.65 -12.88
N GLU A 162 21.31 -12.69 -12.42
CA GLU A 162 21.72 -13.32 -11.17
C GLU A 162 21.16 -12.56 -9.96
N THR A 163 21.29 -11.22 -9.96
CA THR A 163 20.77 -10.38 -8.88
C THR A 163 19.24 -10.44 -8.82
N LEU A 164 18.56 -10.45 -9.97
CA LEU A 164 17.11 -10.59 -10.03
C LEU A 164 16.66 -11.98 -9.53
N ALA A 165 17.33 -13.05 -9.93
CA ALA A 165 17.05 -14.41 -9.45
C ALA A 165 17.20 -14.51 -7.93
N ARG A 166 18.27 -13.93 -7.38
CA ARG A 166 18.51 -13.88 -5.94
C ARG A 166 17.45 -13.10 -5.19
N ALA A 167 17.02 -11.95 -5.72
CA ALA A 167 15.95 -11.17 -5.12
C ALA A 167 14.60 -11.94 -5.12
N LEU A 168 14.31 -12.68 -6.18
CA LEU A 168 13.15 -13.59 -6.23
C LEU A 168 13.27 -14.72 -5.20
N MET A 169 14.46 -15.28 -5.01
CA MET A 169 14.71 -16.31 -3.99
C MET A 169 14.51 -15.78 -2.57
N VAL A 170 15.02 -14.59 -2.27
CA VAL A 170 14.79 -13.92 -0.98
C VAL A 170 13.28 -13.70 -0.76
N GLN A 171 12.56 -13.27 -1.79
CA GLN A 171 11.10 -13.10 -1.72
C GLN A 171 10.37 -14.41 -1.41
N ILE A 172 10.78 -15.49 -2.06
CA ILE A 172 10.24 -16.85 -1.89
C ILE A 172 10.50 -17.35 -0.47
N GLN A 173 11.74 -17.25 0.02
CA GLN A 173 12.13 -17.71 1.36
C GLN A 173 11.37 -16.94 2.44
N GLN A 174 11.29 -15.61 2.32
CA GLN A 174 10.52 -14.79 3.26
C GLN A 174 9.02 -15.13 3.26
N ARG A 175 8.45 -15.57 2.13
CA ARG A 175 7.05 -16.03 2.09
C ARG A 175 6.87 -17.36 2.81
N VAL A 176 7.79 -18.30 2.57
CA VAL A 176 7.78 -19.62 3.20
C VAL A 176 7.98 -19.49 4.72
N GLU A 177 8.91 -18.66 5.18
CA GLU A 177 9.20 -18.44 6.61
C GLU A 177 8.05 -17.75 7.36
N ASN A 178 7.29 -16.89 6.69
CA ASN A 178 6.17 -16.16 7.32
C ASN A 178 4.85 -16.95 7.30
N ASP A 179 4.89 -18.28 7.12
CA ASP A 179 3.72 -19.16 6.95
C ASP A 179 2.71 -18.63 5.91
N GLY A 180 3.22 -17.92 4.89
CA GLY A 180 2.39 -17.48 3.78
C GLY A 180 1.97 -18.69 2.94
N ALA A 181 0.67 -18.81 2.64
CA ALA A 181 0.19 -19.81 1.71
C ALA A 181 1.00 -19.73 0.40
N PRO A 182 1.66 -20.81 -0.06
CA PRO A 182 2.48 -20.75 -1.24
C PRO A 182 1.64 -20.36 -2.47
N ARG A 183 2.14 -19.42 -3.27
CA ARG A 183 1.43 -18.83 -4.41
C ARG A 183 2.06 -19.20 -5.74
N ALA A 184 3.38 -19.39 -5.76
CA ALA A 184 4.13 -19.68 -6.97
C ALA A 184 4.63 -21.12 -7.01
N LEU A 185 4.78 -21.68 -8.22
CA LEU A 185 5.30 -23.03 -8.42
C LEU A 185 6.66 -23.23 -7.71
N GLY A 186 7.54 -22.23 -7.73
CA GLY A 186 8.84 -22.30 -7.06
C GLY A 186 8.74 -22.52 -5.54
N GLU A 187 7.75 -21.91 -4.89
CA GLU A 187 7.52 -22.05 -3.43
C GLU A 187 7.07 -23.47 -3.09
N TYR A 188 6.13 -24.02 -3.87
CA TYR A 188 5.71 -25.43 -3.73
C TYR A 188 6.85 -26.40 -4.01
N LEU A 189 7.72 -26.11 -4.98
CA LEU A 189 8.85 -26.99 -5.29
C LEU A 189 9.87 -27.01 -4.14
N ILE A 190 10.16 -25.88 -3.51
CA ILE A 190 11.01 -25.84 -2.30
C ILE A 190 10.35 -26.60 -1.15
N ALA A 191 9.06 -26.38 -0.90
CA ALA A 191 8.31 -27.09 0.13
C ALA A 191 8.30 -28.61 -0.10
N ASN A 192 8.37 -29.06 -1.36
CA ASN A 192 8.48 -30.46 -1.77
C ASN A 192 9.93 -30.97 -1.89
N GLY A 193 10.92 -30.23 -1.37
CA GLY A 193 12.30 -30.69 -1.23
C GLY A 193 13.24 -30.31 -2.37
N LEU A 194 12.88 -29.38 -3.26
CA LEU A 194 13.84 -28.80 -4.21
C LEU A 194 14.83 -27.88 -3.46
N PRO A 195 16.15 -28.12 -3.58
CA PRO A 195 17.16 -27.23 -2.99
C PRO A 195 17.02 -25.79 -3.53
N PRO A 196 17.03 -24.76 -2.67
CA PRO A 196 16.91 -23.34 -3.08
C PRO A 196 17.90 -22.93 -4.16
N GLU A 197 19.12 -23.46 -4.13
CA GLU A 197 20.20 -23.14 -5.07
C GLU A 197 19.86 -23.61 -6.49
N ARG A 198 19.17 -24.75 -6.62
CA ARG A 198 18.71 -25.25 -7.92
C ARG A 198 17.60 -24.38 -8.49
N LEU A 199 16.73 -23.85 -7.62
CA LEU A 199 15.69 -22.92 -8.04
C LEU A 199 16.31 -21.58 -8.48
N GLU A 200 17.28 -21.04 -7.74
CA GLU A 200 18.02 -19.83 -8.13
C GLU A 200 18.64 -19.98 -9.52
N GLN A 201 19.37 -21.07 -9.76
CA GLN A 201 20.00 -21.35 -11.06
C GLN A 201 18.98 -21.43 -12.20
N ALA A 202 17.86 -22.11 -11.97
CA ALA A 202 16.79 -22.22 -12.98
C ALA A 202 16.13 -20.85 -13.26
N LEU A 203 15.94 -20.02 -12.23
CA LEU A 203 15.42 -18.66 -12.39
C LEU A 203 16.40 -17.78 -13.18
N THR A 204 17.70 -17.83 -12.88
CA THR A 204 18.73 -17.11 -13.65
C THR A 204 18.69 -17.51 -15.13
N GLU A 205 18.65 -18.81 -15.43
CA GLU A 205 18.56 -19.32 -16.80
C GLU A 205 17.27 -18.85 -17.48
N GLN A 206 16.13 -18.89 -16.78
CA GLN A 206 14.86 -18.42 -17.32
C GLN A 206 14.87 -16.92 -17.66
N ILE A 207 15.45 -16.10 -16.80
CA ILE A 207 15.57 -14.65 -17.01
C ILE A 207 16.48 -14.39 -18.22
N TYR A 208 17.60 -15.11 -18.33
CA TYR A 208 18.50 -15.01 -19.48
C TYR A 208 17.80 -15.39 -20.79
N LEU A 209 17.08 -16.52 -20.82
CA LEU A 209 16.35 -16.98 -21.99
C LEU A 209 15.29 -15.95 -22.43
N ARG A 210 14.53 -15.38 -21.49
CA ARG A 210 13.56 -14.32 -21.77
C ARG A 210 14.20 -13.09 -22.39
N ARG A 211 15.38 -12.69 -21.91
CA ARG A 211 16.14 -11.54 -22.44
C ARG A 211 16.52 -11.71 -23.91
N ILE A 212 16.85 -12.94 -24.33
CA ILE A 212 17.19 -13.25 -25.73
C ILE A 212 15.96 -13.66 -26.57
N GLY A 213 14.75 -13.45 -26.06
CA GLY A 213 13.50 -13.74 -26.77
C GLY A 213 13.08 -15.21 -26.77
N ARG A 214 13.75 -16.09 -26.01
CA ARG A 214 13.36 -17.49 -25.84
C ARG A 214 12.42 -17.64 -24.65
N ARG A 215 11.33 -18.38 -24.84
CA ARG A 215 10.37 -18.68 -23.77
C ARG A 215 10.50 -20.15 -23.38
N GLU A 216 11.19 -20.38 -22.27
CA GLU A 216 11.10 -21.64 -21.52
C GLU A 216 10.49 -21.35 -20.16
N THR A 217 9.61 -22.23 -19.71
CA THR A 217 9.01 -22.16 -18.39
C THR A 217 9.99 -22.69 -17.34
N LEU A 218 9.80 -22.27 -16.09
CA LEU A 218 10.61 -22.75 -14.97
C LEU A 218 10.54 -24.28 -14.85
N GLY A 219 9.35 -24.87 -15.04
CA GLY A 219 9.15 -26.32 -15.03
C GLY A 219 9.92 -27.04 -16.13
N GLU A 220 9.92 -26.52 -17.36
CA GLU A 220 10.69 -27.09 -18.48
C GLU A 220 12.20 -27.08 -18.22
N ILE A 221 12.72 -25.97 -17.68
CA ILE A 221 14.14 -25.85 -17.31
C ILE A 221 14.50 -26.90 -16.24
N LEU A 222 13.69 -27.01 -15.19
CA LEU A 222 13.92 -27.97 -14.10
C LEU A 222 13.84 -29.43 -14.56
N LEU A 223 12.91 -29.77 -15.47
CA LEU A 223 12.81 -31.09 -16.09
C LEU A 223 14.01 -31.40 -16.98
N ARG A 224 14.39 -30.47 -17.85
CA ARG A 224 15.53 -30.60 -18.75
C ARG A 224 16.84 -30.80 -17.98
N ARG A 225 16.99 -30.11 -16.84
CA ARG A 225 18.12 -30.26 -15.91
C ARG A 225 18.04 -31.53 -15.03
N ARG A 226 16.94 -32.29 -15.10
CA ARG A 226 16.66 -33.47 -14.26
C ARG A 226 16.69 -33.18 -12.76
N TRP A 227 16.37 -31.95 -12.36
CA TRP A 227 16.31 -31.56 -10.95
C TRP A 227 14.96 -31.85 -10.30
N VAL A 228 13.93 -32.01 -11.12
CA VAL A 228 12.59 -32.46 -10.73
C VAL A 228 12.08 -33.48 -11.74
N THR A 229 11.14 -34.32 -11.31
CA THR A 229 10.37 -35.21 -12.18
C THR A 229 9.04 -34.57 -12.58
N ARG A 230 8.40 -35.13 -13.61
CA ARG A 230 7.05 -34.71 -14.01
C ARG A 230 6.05 -34.87 -12.86
N ASP A 231 6.12 -36.00 -12.15
CA ASP A 231 5.26 -36.28 -10.99
C ASP A 231 5.47 -35.28 -9.84
N GLN A 232 6.69 -34.75 -9.66
CA GLN A 232 6.94 -33.72 -8.66
C GLN A 232 6.31 -32.38 -9.04
N ILE A 233 6.39 -32.00 -10.32
CA ILE A 233 5.73 -30.78 -10.82
C ILE A 233 4.21 -30.92 -10.74
N GLU A 234 3.66 -32.06 -11.15
CA GLU A 234 2.20 -32.30 -11.10
C GLU A 234 1.67 -32.27 -9.67
N ARG A 235 2.39 -32.86 -8.71
CA ARG A 235 2.06 -32.75 -7.28
C ARG A 235 2.08 -31.29 -6.79
N ALA A 236 3.12 -30.54 -7.12
CA ALA A 236 3.22 -29.13 -6.75
C ALA A 236 2.07 -28.28 -7.34
N LEU A 237 1.71 -28.51 -8.60
CA LEU A 237 0.60 -27.82 -9.26
C LEU A 237 -0.76 -28.24 -8.71
N ALA A 238 -0.94 -29.52 -8.36
CA ALA A 238 -2.16 -30.02 -7.74
C ALA A 238 -2.38 -29.36 -6.37
N GLN A 239 -1.33 -29.28 -5.55
CA GLN A 239 -1.38 -28.58 -4.27
C GLN A 239 -1.71 -27.09 -4.45
N GLN A 240 -1.07 -26.41 -5.40
CA GLN A 240 -1.37 -25.01 -5.71
C GLN A 240 -2.85 -24.77 -6.06
N ARG A 241 -3.45 -25.67 -6.85
CA ARG A 241 -4.88 -25.57 -7.21
C ARG A 241 -5.78 -25.80 -6.01
N GLN A 242 -5.44 -26.77 -5.16
CA GLN A 242 -6.21 -27.10 -3.96
C GLN A 242 -6.19 -25.93 -2.97
N ASP A 243 -5.02 -25.35 -2.73
CA ASP A 243 -4.86 -24.23 -1.82
C ASP A 243 -5.59 -22.99 -2.36
N ALA A 244 -5.52 -22.73 -3.67
CA ALA A 244 -6.29 -21.66 -4.32
C ALA A 244 -7.81 -21.83 -4.15
N LEU A 245 -8.34 -23.06 -4.25
CA LEU A 245 -9.76 -23.35 -4.06
C LEU A 245 -10.20 -23.24 -2.58
N SER A 246 -9.31 -23.56 -1.65
CA SER A 246 -9.59 -23.48 -0.21
C SER A 246 -9.77 -22.05 0.30
N LEU A 247 -9.19 -21.06 -0.39
CA LEU A 247 -9.33 -19.63 -0.07
C LEU A 247 -10.70 -19.03 -0.43
N PHE A 248 -11.55 -19.76 -1.17
CA PHE A 248 -12.90 -19.32 -1.57
C PHE A 248 -14.04 -19.99 -0.78
N ARG A 249 -13.74 -20.70 0.32
CA ARG A 249 -14.72 -21.22 1.28
C ARG A 249 -14.69 -20.42 2.57
#